data_AF-A0A534KFE4-F1
#
_entry.id   AF-A0A534KFE4-F1
#
_cell.length_a   1.000
_cell.length_b   1.000
_cell.length_c   1.000
_cell.angle_alpha   90.00
_cell.angle_beta   90.00
_cell.angle_gamma   90.00
#
_symmetry.space_group_name_H-M   'P 1'
#
loop_
_entity.id
_entity.type
_entity.pdbx_description
1 polymer ?
#
loop_
_entity_poly.entity_id
_entity_poly.type
_entity_poly.pdbx_seq_one_letter_code
_entity_poly.pdbx_strand_id
1 'polypeptide(L)' 'MTRNRLARLKSTSRETYDEVLNKLLALVPGGDEEGLYTRSFLVGLLSARLDFKEGRVVDHERVKKRSDL' A
#
# COMPACT_ATOMS: atom_id res chain seq x y z
N MET A 1 -2.42 -17.58 -3.75
CA MET A 1 -1.26 -17.42 -2.84
C MET A 1 -1.52 -16.51 -1.64
N THR A 2 -2.30 -15.44 -1.76
CA THR A 2 -2.54 -14.44 -0.68
C THR A 2 -3.25 -15.01 0.55
N ARG A 3 -4.17 -15.97 0.37
CA ARG A 3 -5.01 -16.54 1.44
C ARG A 3 -4.22 -17.34 2.49
N ASN A 4 -3.23 -18.13 2.07
CA ASN A 4 -2.35 -18.88 2.97
C ASN A 4 -1.39 -17.95 3.72
N ARG A 5 -0.94 -16.88 3.07
CA ARG A 5 -0.10 -15.85 3.69
C ARG A 5 -0.88 -15.11 4.78
N LEU A 6 -2.13 -14.73 4.51
CA LEU A 6 -3.05 -14.13 5.48
C LEU A 6 -3.40 -15.06 6.65
N ALA A 7 -3.56 -16.36 6.40
CA ALA A 7 -3.83 -17.35 7.45
C ALA A 7 -2.66 -17.46 8.45
N ARG A 8 -1.41 -17.38 7.97
CA ARG A 8 -0.19 -17.37 8.80
C ARG A 8 -0.02 -16.11 9.64
N LEU A 9 -0.66 -15.01 9.25
CA LEU A 9 -0.63 -13.74 9.99
C LEU A 9 -1.60 -13.75 11.16
N LYS A 10 -2.75 -14.43 11.03
CA LYS A 10 -3.76 -14.52 12.10
C LYS A 10 -3.35 -15.37 13.31
N SER A 11 -2.28 -16.17 13.21
CA SER A 11 -1.92 -17.17 14.23
C SER A 11 -0.94 -16.68 15.30
N THR A 12 -0.55 -15.40 15.30
CA THR A 12 0.46 -14.86 16.25
C THR A 12 -0.18 -14.01 17.36
N SER A 13 0.22 -14.29 18.61
CA SER A 13 -0.14 -13.56 19.84
C SER A 13 -0.04 -12.04 19.68
N ARG A 14 -1.01 -11.30 20.25
CA ARG A 14 -1.14 -9.82 20.30
C ARG A 14 0.00 -9.08 19.57
N GLU A 15 -0.10 -9.04 18.26
CA GLU A 15 0.86 -8.35 17.41
C GLU A 15 0.84 -6.86 17.74
N THR A 16 2.03 -6.27 17.85
CA THR A 16 2.18 -4.83 17.91
C THR A 16 1.75 -4.21 16.57
N TYR A 17 1.33 -2.94 16.59
CA TYR A 17 0.93 -2.23 15.37
C TYR A 17 2.01 -2.27 14.28
N ASP A 18 3.29 -2.17 14.67
CA ASP A 18 4.42 -2.26 13.74
C ASP A 18 4.55 -3.64 13.10
N GLU A 19 4.31 -4.72 13.84
CA GLU A 19 4.35 -6.08 13.29
C GLU A 19 3.24 -6.30 12.26
N VAL A 20 2.02 -5.84 12.55
CA VAL A 20 0.90 -5.89 11.61
C VAL A 20 1.22 -5.07 10.37
N LEU A 21 1.75 -3.85 10.54
CA LEU A 21 2.10 -2.97 9.43
C LEU A 21 3.17 -3.59 8.52
N ASN A 22 4.25 -4.14 9.10
CA ASN A 22 5.31 -4.79 8.34
C ASN A 22 4.81 -6.03 7.58
N LYS A 23 3.90 -6.80 8.19
CA LYS A 23 3.25 -7.96 7.57
C LYS A 23 2.36 -7.58 6.39
N LEU A 24 1.65 -6.45 6.50
CA LEU A 24 0.86 -5.89 5.39
C LEU A 24 1.76 -5.34 4.28
N LEU A 25 2.85 -4.66 4.61
CA LEU A 25 3.84 -4.18 3.63
C LEU A 25 4.49 -5.34 2.87
N ALA A 26 4.75 -6.49 3.52
CA ALA A 26 5.28 -7.69 2.87
C ALA A 26 4.31 -8.35 1.86
N LEU A 27 3.05 -7.93 1.80
CA LEU A 27 2.09 -8.35 0.76
C LEU A 27 2.18 -7.48 -0.50
N VAL A 28 2.83 -6.32 -0.42
CA VAL A 28 3.10 -5.45 -1.56
C VAL A 28 4.34 -6.01 -2.29
N PRO A 29 4.34 -6.07 -3.63
CA PRO A 29 5.55 -6.40 -4.39
C PRO A 29 6.70 -5.49 -3.96
N GLY A 30 7.92 -6.03 -3.84
CA GLY A 30 9.11 -5.23 -3.48
C GLY A 30 9.65 -4.38 -4.61
N GLY A 31 8.98 -4.39 -5.76
CA GLY A 31 9.39 -3.77 -7.02
C GLY A 31 8.51 -4.21 -8.18
N ASP A 32 8.70 -3.58 -9.34
CA ASP A 32 8.11 -3.90 -10.62
C ASP A 32 9.17 -3.86 -11.74
N GLU A 33 8.74 -3.70 -13.01
CA GLU A 33 9.65 -3.61 -14.15
C GLU A 33 10.61 -2.41 -14.08
N GLU A 34 10.28 -1.38 -13.30
CA GLU A 34 11.13 -0.20 -13.08
C GLU A 34 12.14 -0.39 -11.93
N GLY A 35 12.06 -1.51 -11.20
CA GLY A 35 13.02 -1.90 -10.16
C GLY A 35 12.42 -1.95 -8.77
N LEU A 36 13.29 -1.91 -7.75
CA LEU A 36 12.88 -2.08 -6.36
C LEU A 36 12.18 -0.84 -5.82
N TYR A 37 11.09 -1.05 -5.09
CA TYR A 37 10.39 0.01 -4.39
C TYR A 37 11.20 0.51 -3.21
N THR A 38 11.39 1.82 -3.17
CA THR A 38 11.96 2.49 -2.01
C THR A 38 10.97 2.50 -0.85
N ARG A 39 11.48 2.66 0.38
CA ARG A 39 10.62 2.76 1.56
C ARG A 39 9.64 3.94 1.46
N SER A 40 10.06 5.06 0.90
CA SER A 40 9.19 6.23 0.67
C SER A 40 8.08 5.94 -0.33
N PHE A 41 8.39 5.23 -1.42
CA PHE A 41 7.39 4.80 -2.39
C PHE A 41 6.34 3.88 -1.77
N LEU A 42 6.77 2.88 -0.99
CA LEU A 42 5.86 1.97 -0.30
C LEU A 42 4.89 2.71 0.65
N VAL A 43 5.38 3.71 1.38
CA VAL A 43 4.56 4.56 2.25
C VAL A 43 3.56 5.39 1.43
N GLY A 44 3.99 5.97 0.30
CA GLY A 44 3.11 6.70 -0.62
C GLY A 44 2.02 5.81 -1.22
N LEU A 45 2.38 4.61 -1.67
CA LEU A 45 1.46 3.63 -2.24
C LEU A 45 0.40 3.18 -1.23
N LEU A 46 0.81 2.94 0.03
CA LEU A 46 -0.11 2.58 1.10
C LEU A 46 -1.09 3.73 1.39
N SER A 47 -0.58 4.97 1.48
CA SER A 47 -1.38 6.16 1.74
C SER A 47 -2.42 6.36 0.64
N ALA A 48 -2.01 6.29 -0.63
CA ALA A 48 -2.91 6.40 -1.78
C ALA A 48 -4.02 5.32 -1.77
N ARG A 49 -3.70 4.10 -1.31
CA ARG A 49 -4.69 3.02 -1.22
C ARG A 49 -5.71 3.24 -0.09
N LEU A 50 -5.29 3.87 1.02
CA LEU A 50 -6.21 4.30 2.08
C LEU A 50 -7.11 5.42 1.59
N ASP A 51 -6.55 6.43 0.92
CA ASP A 51 -7.32 7.53 0.34
C ASP A 51 -8.36 7.03 -0.67
N PHE A 52 -7.97 6.08 -1.54
CA PHE A 52 -8.90 5.43 -2.47
C PHE A 52 -10.05 4.73 -1.74
N LYS A 53 -9.75 3.96 -0.69
CA LYS A 53 -10.77 3.26 0.10
C LYS A 53 -11.72 4.22 0.81
N GLU A 54 -11.22 5.36 1.26
CA GLU A 54 -11.98 6.37 1.99
C GLU A 54 -12.63 7.42 1.06
N GLY A 55 -12.55 7.23 -0.25
CA GLY A 55 -13.15 8.12 -1.25
C GLY A 55 -12.46 9.49 -1.36
N ARG A 56 -11.27 9.65 -0.76
CA ARG A 56 -10.44 10.85 -0.88
C ARG A 56 -9.64 10.84 -2.18
N VAL A 57 -10.34 10.73 -3.29
CA VAL A 57 -9.74 10.72 -4.64
C VAL A 57 -10.05 12.03 -5.34
N VAL A 58 -9.12 12.46 -6.19
CA VAL A 58 -9.36 13.57 -7.11
C VAL A 58 -9.77 12.98 -8.45
N ASP A 59 -10.81 13.55 -9.05
CA ASP A 59 -11.24 13.17 -10.39
C ASP A 59 -10.12 13.35 -11.43
N HIS A 60 -9.99 12.40 -12.35
CA HIS A 60 -8.90 12.36 -13.33
C HIS A 60 -8.83 13.63 -14.18
N GLU A 61 -9.98 14.20 -14.57
CA GLU A 61 -10.04 15.42 -15.38
C GLU A 61 -9.56 16.65 -14.59
N ARG A 62 -9.72 16.63 -13.26
CA ARG A 62 -9.19 17.70 -12.39
C ARG A 62 -7.69 17.59 -12.19
N VAL A 63 -7.11 16.39 -12.28
CA VAL A 63 -5.66 16.19 -12.20
C VAL A 63 -4.97 16.66 -13.48
N LYS A 64 -5.50 16.32 -14.67
CA LYS A 64 -4.94 16.78 -15.95
C LYS A 64 -4.80 18.30 -16.03
N LYS A 65 -5.88 19.02 -15.70
CA LYS A 65 -5.89 20.49 -15.68
C LYS A 65 -4.87 21.13 -14.73
N ARG A 66 -4.34 20.38 -13.76
CA ARG A 66 -3.30 20.84 -12.83
C ARG A 66 -1.87 20.52 -13.28
N SER A 67 -1.68 19.52 -14.15
CA SER A 67 -0.38 19.22 -14.76
C SER A 67 -0.11 20.02 -16.03
N ASP A 68 -1.13 20.64 -16.61
CA ASP A 68 -1.02 21.56 -17.74
C ASP A 68 -0.70 23.03 -17.31
N LEU A 69 -0.34 23.24 -16.04
CA LEU A 69 0.10 24.50 -15.43
C LEU A 69 1.56 24.37 -14.95
#